data_AF-A0A953DHM8-F1
#
_entry.id   AF-A0A953DHM8-F1
#
_cell.length_a   1.000
_cell.length_b   1.000
_cell.length_c   1.000
_cell.angle_alpha   90.00
_cell.angle_beta   90.00
_cell.angle_gamma   90.00
#
_symmetry.space_group_name_H-M   'P 1'
#
loop_
_entity.id
_entity.type
_entity.pdbx_description
1 polymer ?
#
loop_
_entity_poly.entity_id
_entity_poly.type
_entity_poly.pdbx_seq_one_letter_code
_entity_poly.pdbx_strand_id
1 'polypeptide(L)'
;PPPPRPTPTPTPCPGVNCNPWGYNFEPGNLIYSPPPDFCLYFACISNFWNGRGYVVECSDGMYSKSGGIRGACSYHGGVWRPLYAH
;
A
#
# COMPACT_ATOMS: atom_id res chain seq x y z
N PRO A 1 -9.01 15.36 44.57
CA PRO A 1 -9.16 14.67 43.26
C PRO A 1 -7.81 14.57 42.53
N PRO A 2 -7.36 13.38 42.13
CA PRO A 2 -6.18 13.26 41.27
C PRO A 2 -6.50 13.78 39.85
N PRO A 3 -5.54 14.44 39.17
CA PRO A 3 -5.74 14.93 37.81
C PRO A 3 -5.95 13.78 36.82
N PRO A 4 -6.74 13.97 35.74
CA PRO A 4 -6.88 12.98 34.69
C PRO A 4 -5.53 12.70 34.04
N ARG A 5 -5.15 11.42 33.93
CA ARG A 5 -3.93 10.98 33.26
C ARG A 5 -4.07 11.33 31.76
N PRO A 6 -3.05 11.93 31.12
CA PRO A 6 -3.08 12.19 29.69
C PRO A 6 -3.29 10.87 28.94
N THR A 7 -4.30 10.83 28.08
CA THR A 7 -4.56 9.71 27.18
C THR A 7 -3.36 9.61 26.21
N PRO A 8 -2.78 8.42 25.98
CA PRO A 8 -1.74 8.30 24.96
C PRO A 8 -2.36 8.67 23.62
N THR A 9 -1.86 9.74 22.99
CA THR A 9 -2.19 10.07 21.61
C THR A 9 -1.88 8.85 20.76
N PRO A 10 -2.83 8.30 19.97
CA PRO A 10 -2.52 7.19 19.07
C PRO A 10 -1.36 7.64 18.18
N THR A 11 -0.26 6.87 18.18
CA THR A 11 0.87 7.11 17.28
C THR A 11 0.29 7.26 15.87
N PRO A 12 0.48 8.40 15.19
CA PRO A 12 -0.09 8.60 13.86
C PRO A 12 0.44 7.49 12.96
N CYS A 13 -0.44 6.57 12.53
CA CYS A 13 -0.11 5.61 11.48
C CYS A 13 0.03 6.41 10.18
N PRO A 14 1.26 6.59 9.65
CA PRO A 14 1.50 7.58 8.59
C PRO A 14 0.96 7.14 7.23
N GLY A 15 0.66 5.85 7.06
CA GLY A 15 0.19 5.28 5.80
C GLY A 15 -0.91 4.25 6.00
N VAL A 16 -1.43 3.75 4.87
CA VAL A 16 -2.41 2.65 4.88
C VAL A 16 -1.80 1.42 5.57
N ASN A 17 -2.61 0.71 6.35
CA ASN A 17 -2.18 -0.44 7.15
C ASN A 17 -1.03 -0.14 8.13
N CYS A 18 -0.84 1.12 8.53
CA CYS A 18 0.26 1.55 9.39
C CYS A 18 1.64 1.13 8.84
N ASN A 19 1.79 1.11 7.52
CA ASN A 19 3.07 0.77 6.90
C ASN A 19 4.16 1.80 7.29
N PRO A 20 5.41 1.35 7.49
CA PRO A 20 6.49 2.19 8.01
C PRO A 20 6.99 3.24 7.01
N TRP A 21 6.58 3.16 5.74
CA TRP A 21 7.02 4.05 4.68
C TRP A 21 6.04 5.21 4.41
N GLY A 22 4.93 5.27 5.13
CA GLY A 22 3.91 6.30 4.93
C GLY A 22 3.19 6.20 3.59
N TYR A 23 3.24 5.04 2.92
CA TYR A 23 2.56 4.86 1.65
C TYR A 23 1.05 5.00 1.83
N ASN A 24 0.42 5.74 0.94
CA ASN A 24 -1.01 6.02 1.01
C ASN A 24 -1.61 6.21 -0.38
N PHE A 25 -2.88 6.62 -0.45
CA PHE A 25 -3.59 6.83 -1.71
C PHE A 25 -3.69 8.30 -2.12
N GLU A 26 -3.06 9.21 -1.37
CA GLU A 26 -2.95 10.61 -1.76
C GLU A 26 -1.98 10.70 -2.94
N PRO A 27 -2.32 11.44 -4.01
CA PRO A 27 -1.45 11.56 -5.18
C PRO A 27 -0.05 12.01 -4.80
N GLY A 28 0.93 11.18 -5.15
CA GLY A 28 2.35 11.41 -4.86
C GLY A 28 3.23 10.67 -5.86
N ASN A 29 4.38 10.17 -5.40
CA ASN A 29 5.30 9.42 -6.25
C ASN A 29 4.84 7.97 -6.43
N LEU A 30 4.86 7.46 -7.66
CA LEU A 30 4.56 6.06 -7.94
C LEU A 30 5.68 5.14 -7.41
N ILE A 31 5.28 4.01 -6.83
CA ILE A 31 6.23 3.06 -6.21
C ILE A 31 6.61 1.98 -7.22
N TYR A 32 7.81 2.08 -7.82
CA TYR A 32 8.33 1.07 -8.77
C TYR A 32 9.20 0.00 -8.12
N SER A 33 9.84 0.34 -7.00
CA SER A 33 10.74 -0.52 -6.25
C SER A 33 10.30 -0.54 -4.77
N PRO A 34 9.24 -1.30 -4.44
CA PRO A 34 8.80 -1.47 -3.06
C PRO A 34 9.88 -2.20 -2.25
N PRO A 35 10.02 -1.90 -0.94
CA PRO A 35 10.92 -2.61 -0.03
C PRO A 35 10.61 -4.11 0.06
N PRO A 36 11.59 -4.99 0.36
CA PRO A 36 11.38 -6.44 0.39
C PRO A 36 10.29 -6.89 1.38
N ASP A 37 10.12 -6.14 2.48
CA ASP A 37 9.13 -6.39 3.52
C ASP A 37 7.72 -5.89 3.15
N PHE A 38 7.51 -5.34 1.95
CA PHE A 38 6.25 -4.73 1.54
C PHE A 38 5.06 -5.67 1.73
N CYS A 39 5.19 -6.93 1.32
CA CYS A 39 4.11 -7.92 1.43
C CYS A 39 3.80 -8.40 2.86
N LEU A 40 4.55 -7.93 3.87
CA LEU A 40 4.19 -8.12 5.28
C LEU A 40 3.11 -7.13 5.74
N TYR A 41 3.03 -5.96 5.11
CA TYR A 41 2.06 -4.91 5.43
C TYR A 41 0.88 -4.86 4.45
N PHE A 42 1.10 -5.38 3.24
CA PHE A 42 0.16 -5.35 2.13
C PHE A 42 -0.11 -6.76 1.61
N ALA A 43 -1.38 -7.10 1.38
CA ALA A 43 -1.76 -8.39 0.83
C ALA A 43 -1.35 -8.49 -0.65
N CYS A 44 -0.15 -8.95 -0.93
CA CYS A 44 0.36 -9.09 -2.30
C CYS A 44 -0.27 -10.28 -3.04
N ILE A 45 -0.49 -10.12 -4.33
CA ILE A 45 -0.78 -11.25 -5.24
C ILE A 45 0.44 -12.18 -5.34
N SER A 46 0.21 -13.46 -5.67
CA SER A 46 1.29 -14.47 -5.72
C SER A 46 2.44 -14.09 -6.67
N ASN A 47 2.16 -13.39 -7.77
CA ASN A 47 3.15 -13.00 -8.77
C ASN A 47 3.66 -11.55 -8.61
N PHE A 48 3.52 -10.96 -7.41
CA PHE A 48 3.83 -9.55 -7.17
C PHE A 48 5.25 -9.16 -7.58
N TRP A 49 6.25 -9.94 -7.14
CA TRP A 49 7.68 -9.63 -7.37
C TRP A 49 8.12 -9.75 -8.84
N ASN A 50 7.35 -10.45 -9.68
CA ASN A 50 7.60 -10.53 -11.11
C ASN A 50 7.08 -9.30 -11.89
N GLY A 51 6.28 -8.46 -11.24
CA GLY A 51 5.75 -7.24 -11.83
C GLY A 51 6.87 -6.26 -12.24
N ARG A 52 6.62 -5.50 -13.30
CA ARG A 52 7.57 -4.51 -13.85
C ARG A 52 7.03 -3.08 -13.84
N GLY A 53 5.84 -2.89 -13.30
CA GLY A 53 5.16 -1.61 -13.19
C GLY A 53 5.32 -0.98 -11.81
N TYR A 54 4.44 -0.04 -11.50
CA TYR A 54 4.29 0.51 -10.16
C TYR A 54 3.29 -0.28 -9.31
N VAL A 55 3.30 -0.06 -8.01
CA VAL A 55 2.37 -0.71 -7.07
C VAL A 55 0.96 -0.13 -7.21
N VAL A 56 -0.01 -1.03 -7.38
CA VAL A 56 -1.44 -0.72 -7.40
C VAL A 56 -2.18 -1.63 -6.42
N GLU A 57 -3.28 -1.12 -5.89
CA GLU A 57 -4.34 -1.92 -5.26
C GLU A 57 -5.27 -2.43 -6.38
N CYS A 58 -5.55 -3.72 -6.37
CA CYS A 58 -6.54 -4.38 -7.20
C CYS A 58 -7.95 -4.23 -6.59
N SER A 59 -8.99 -4.49 -7.37
CA SER A 59 -10.39 -4.33 -6.92
C SER A 59 -10.77 -5.21 -5.72
N ASP A 60 -10.08 -6.34 -5.54
CA ASP A 60 -10.25 -7.24 -4.39
C ASP A 60 -9.41 -6.85 -3.15
N GLY A 61 -8.71 -5.71 -3.19
CA GLY A 61 -7.86 -5.21 -2.10
C GLY A 61 -6.45 -5.83 -2.05
N MET A 62 -6.11 -6.74 -2.97
CA MET A 62 -4.75 -7.25 -3.10
C MET A 62 -3.84 -6.26 -3.84
N TYR A 63 -2.53 -6.39 -3.67
CA TYR A 63 -1.55 -5.48 -4.27
C TYR A 63 -0.78 -6.15 -5.41
N SER A 64 -0.53 -5.41 -6.48
CA SER A 64 0.21 -5.84 -7.67
C SER A 64 1.29 -4.83 -8.05
N LYS A 65 2.49 -5.30 -8.44
CA LYS A 65 3.57 -4.47 -9.01
C LYS A 65 3.51 -4.37 -10.54
N SER A 66 2.30 -4.39 -11.09
CA SER A 66 2.05 -4.37 -12.53
C SER A 66 1.29 -3.11 -12.98
N GLY A 67 1.19 -2.10 -12.12
CA GLY A 67 0.56 -0.81 -12.46
C GLY A 67 1.14 -0.20 -13.74
N GLY A 68 0.26 0.33 -14.59
CA GLY A 68 0.62 0.86 -15.91
C GLY A 68 0.80 -0.19 -17.01
N ILE A 69 0.71 -1.49 -16.69
CA ILE A 69 0.80 -2.57 -17.68
C ILE A 69 -0.61 -3.05 -18.04
N ARG A 70 -0.85 -3.30 -19.34
CA ARG A 70 -2.13 -3.84 -19.83
C ARG A 70 -2.41 -5.20 -19.17
N GLY A 71 -3.60 -5.35 -18.60
CA GLY A 71 -4.01 -6.58 -17.92
C GLY A 71 -3.56 -6.68 -16.46
N ALA A 72 -3.02 -5.61 -15.86
CA ALA A 72 -2.77 -5.55 -14.43
C ALA A 72 -4.04 -5.88 -13.62
N CYS A 73 -3.88 -6.70 -12.57
CA CYS A 73 -4.97 -7.17 -11.72
C CYS A 73 -6.11 -7.89 -12.48
N SER A 74 -5.93 -8.41 -13.70
CA SER A 74 -7.03 -9.02 -14.48
C SER A 74 -7.74 -10.17 -13.77
N TYR A 75 -7.00 -10.98 -13.00
CA TYR A 75 -7.55 -12.07 -12.16
C TYR A 75 -8.12 -11.58 -10.82
N HIS A 76 -7.92 -10.30 -10.50
CA HIS A 76 -8.24 -9.64 -9.23
C HIS A 76 -9.24 -8.48 -9.43
N GLY A 77 -10.09 -8.58 -10.45
CA GLY A 77 -11.14 -7.60 -10.75
C GLY A 77 -10.66 -6.29 -11.39
N GLY A 78 -9.41 -6.23 -11.85
CA GLY A 78 -8.80 -5.06 -12.46
C GLY A 78 -8.12 -4.13 -11.46
N VAL A 79 -7.44 -3.12 -11.98
CA VAL A 79 -6.76 -2.10 -11.16
C VAL A 79 -7.81 -1.22 -10.51
N TRP A 80 -7.72 -1.05 -9.20
CA TRP A 80 -8.55 -0.11 -8.45
C TRP A 80 -7.91 1.27 -8.40
N ARG A 81 -6.71 1.37 -7.81
CA ARG A 81 -5.97 2.64 -7.70
C ARG A 81 -4.47 2.45 -7.45
N PRO A 82 -3.62 3.43 -7.78
CA PRO A 82 -2.20 3.41 -7.41
C PRO A 82 -1.98 3.61 -5.91
N LEU A 83 -0.91 3.00 -5.40
CA LEU A 83 -0.35 3.34 -4.08
C LEU A 83 0.83 4.30 -4.30
N TYR A 84 0.87 5.35 -3.49
CA TYR A 84 1.82 6.44 -3.61
C TYR A 84 2.78 6.50 -2.42
N ALA A 85 3.99 6.98 -2.69
CA ALA A 85 5.00 7.36 -1.72
C ALA A 85 5.15 8.88 -1.65
N HIS A 86 5.59 9.36 -0.49
CA HIS A 86 5.84 10.76 -0.16
C HIS A 86 7.23 10.95 0.41
#